data_AF-A0A4R9BA62-F1
#
_entry.id   AF-A0A4R9BA62-F1
#
_cell.length_a   1.000
_cell.length_b   1.000
_cell.length_c   1.000
_cell.angle_alpha   90.00
_cell.angle_beta   90.00
_cell.angle_gamma   90.00
#
_symmetry.space_group_name_H-M   'P 1'
#
loop_
_entity.id
_entity.type
_entity.pdbx_description
1 polymer ?
#
loop_
_entity_poly.entity_id
_entity_poly.type
_entity_poly.pdbx_seq_one_letter_code
_entity_poly.pdbx_strand_id
1 'polypeptide(L)'
;MLKKLAGLALALTCLAPSLGLITVGLVMNPAGIAYCMTPGAGISVSNLPDSLIVTTAAGETFTLNKRQLTHAVTIITEGSKIDGVTRNALQISLMATLTESTLRQLANTGTYPESANFPNDGNGGDHDSLGLFQMRPQAGWGTVAELMDPKYQVVAFFGGPTGPNYPSPRGLLDIPGWQTMGKGEAAQAVEVSGFPDRYNNYAPVAETILATLTGATGSGSGSGGAQPVTVTVTAETSRVVFPLPEGVWVQSDHFGPRIDPINGERRFHSGIDLAAPDGTPILAAADGTVTVAEYTDSGGGVIVIEHRIDGQTVATAYRHMWQTGIHVTVGQKVTAGQHIGDVGSSGHSTGPHLHFEVRPGGTNSDAIDPAGWLNDHDAANLPEPAGGIASGCNPSNDEAMTGAAG
;
A
#
# COMPACT_ATOMS: atom_id res chain seq x y z
N MET A 1 71.67 19.97 57.06
CA MET A 1 71.45 19.97 55.60
C MET A 1 70.37 18.94 55.23
N LEU A 2 69.16 19.09 55.78
CA LEU A 2 68.06 18.13 55.62
C LEU A 2 66.70 18.83 55.43
N LYS A 3 66.72 20.08 54.97
CA LYS A 3 65.53 20.91 54.70
C LYS A 3 65.42 21.38 53.24
N LYS A 4 66.42 21.10 52.41
CA LYS A 4 66.42 21.40 50.96
C LYS A 4 66.07 20.20 50.07
N LEU A 5 65.90 19.01 50.66
CA LEU A 5 65.52 17.78 49.94
C LEU A 5 64.01 17.46 50.01
N ALA A 6 63.25 18.12 50.91
CA ALA A 6 61.80 17.95 51.00
C ALA A 6 61.03 18.80 49.97
N GLY A 7 61.63 19.90 49.48
CA GLY A 7 61.01 20.75 48.45
C GLY A 7 61.06 20.18 47.03
N LEU A 8 61.98 19.24 46.76
CA LEU A 8 62.13 18.63 45.43
C LEU A 8 61.21 17.40 45.24
N ALA A 9 60.79 16.74 46.32
CA ALA A 9 59.86 15.61 46.28
C ALA A 9 58.37 16.06 46.25
N LEU A 10 58.08 17.29 46.68
CA LEU A 10 56.72 17.87 46.66
C LEU A 10 56.41 18.65 45.37
N ALA A 11 57.43 19.08 44.62
CA ALA A 11 57.26 19.69 43.30
C ALA A 11 57.08 18.65 42.17
N LEU A 12 57.45 17.39 42.41
CA LEU A 12 57.31 16.30 41.42
C LEU A 12 55.99 15.51 41.56
N THR A 13 55.27 15.68 42.67
CA THR A 13 54.00 14.98 42.94
C THR A 13 52.76 15.81 42.61
N CYS A 14 52.91 17.13 42.38
CA CYS A 14 51.81 18.02 41.99
C CYS A 14 51.81 18.43 40.50
N LEU A 15 52.78 17.96 39.70
CA LEU A 15 52.82 18.16 38.23
C LEU A 15 52.70 16.84 37.44
N ALA A 16 52.49 15.71 38.12
CA ALA A 16 52.34 14.39 37.51
C ALA A 16 50.95 14.11 36.88
N PRO A 17 49.83 14.78 37.24
CA PRO A 17 48.59 14.60 36.47
C PRO A 17 48.51 15.49 35.22
N SER A 18 49.33 16.55 35.11
CA SER A 18 49.26 17.53 34.02
C SER A 18 50.17 17.22 32.82
N LEU A 19 50.96 16.14 32.89
CA LEU A 19 51.73 15.59 31.75
C LEU A 19 51.12 14.28 31.20
N GLY A 20 50.06 13.75 31.81
CA GLY A 20 49.23 12.66 31.26
C GLY A 20 48.11 13.13 30.31
N LEU A 21 47.93 14.45 30.16
CA LEU A 21 46.87 15.06 29.35
C LEU A 21 47.34 15.60 28.00
N ILE A 22 48.61 15.38 27.60
CA ILE A 22 49.14 15.87 26.31
C ILE A 22 49.65 14.73 25.39
N THR A 23 49.66 13.47 25.85
CA THR A 23 50.07 12.31 25.02
C THR A 23 48.95 11.31 24.69
N VAL A 24 47.71 11.55 25.13
CA VAL A 24 46.50 10.82 24.65
C VAL A 24 45.81 11.57 23.50
N GLY A 25 46.32 12.74 23.11
CA GLY A 25 45.74 13.61 22.09
C GLY A 25 46.22 13.39 20.65
N LEU A 26 46.96 12.32 20.32
CA LEU A 26 47.57 12.22 18.97
C LEU A 26 47.72 10.84 18.33
N VAL A 27 47.25 9.74 18.93
CA VAL A 27 47.26 8.42 18.26
C VAL A 27 46.07 7.55 18.67
N MET A 28 44.84 8.03 18.44
CA MET A 28 43.70 7.21 18.01
C MET A 28 42.73 8.14 17.29
N ASN A 29 43.17 8.50 16.09
CA ASN A 29 42.37 9.08 15.04
C ASN A 29 41.07 8.27 14.84
N PRO A 30 39.87 8.83 15.08
CA PRO A 30 38.62 8.15 14.74
C PRO A 30 38.34 8.12 13.23
N ALA A 31 39.24 8.60 12.36
CA ALA A 31 39.08 8.45 10.90
C ALA A 31 39.29 7.02 10.37
N GLY A 32 39.22 6.00 11.24
CA GLY A 32 39.33 4.57 10.89
C GLY A 32 38.01 3.84 10.63
N ILE A 33 36.87 4.54 10.68
CA ILE A 33 35.64 4.11 10.00
C ILE A 33 35.08 5.33 9.27
N ALA A 34 35.84 5.83 8.30
CA ALA A 34 35.19 6.43 7.15
C ALA A 34 34.39 5.30 6.48
N TYR A 35 33.13 5.11 6.89
CA TYR A 35 32.15 4.74 5.87
C TYR A 35 32.30 5.84 4.83
N CYS A 36 32.80 5.49 3.65
CA CYS A 36 32.63 6.32 2.48
C CYS A 36 31.13 6.56 2.35
N MET A 37 30.62 7.62 2.96
CA MET A 37 29.38 8.24 2.55
C MET A 37 29.74 8.86 1.22
N THR A 38 29.56 8.09 0.16
CA THR A 38 29.26 8.63 -1.16
C THR A 38 28.08 9.58 -0.97
N PRO A 39 28.24 10.89 -1.19
CA PRO A 39 27.10 11.79 -1.29
C PRO A 39 26.25 11.28 -2.45
N GLY A 40 24.99 10.93 -2.19
CA GLY A 40 24.08 10.42 -3.21
C GLY A 40 24.04 8.91 -3.42
N ALA A 41 24.31 8.10 -2.39
CA ALA A 41 23.77 6.73 -2.39
C ALA A 41 22.26 6.81 -2.15
N GLY A 42 21.50 7.12 -3.22
CA GLY A 42 20.05 7.10 -3.19
C GLY A 42 19.59 5.75 -2.63
N ILE A 43 18.77 5.79 -1.57
CA ILE A 43 18.06 4.61 -1.10
C ILE A 43 17.24 4.12 -2.29
N SER A 44 17.67 3.02 -2.90
CA SER A 44 16.91 2.39 -3.96
C SER A 44 15.75 1.68 -3.29
N VAL A 45 14.56 2.26 -3.43
CA VAL A 45 13.31 1.60 -3.06
C VAL A 45 13.14 0.42 -4.00
N SER A 46 13.35 -0.78 -3.50
CA SER A 46 13.16 -2.01 -4.27
C SER A 46 11.79 -2.60 -3.94
N ASN A 47 11.01 -2.94 -4.99
CA ASN A 47 9.72 -3.65 -4.95
C ASN A 47 8.75 -3.18 -3.85
N LEU A 48 7.97 -2.13 -4.14
CA LEU A 48 6.83 -1.71 -3.31
C LEU A 48 5.77 -2.83 -3.28
N PRO A 49 5.51 -3.49 -2.13
CA PRO A 49 4.48 -4.53 -2.08
C PRO A 49 3.08 -3.91 -2.11
N ASP A 50 2.10 -4.65 -2.63
CA ASP A 50 0.71 -4.20 -2.73
C ASP A 50 0.02 -4.12 -1.36
N SER A 51 0.51 -4.88 -0.39
CA SER A 51 0.16 -4.72 1.01
C SER A 51 1.25 -5.26 1.92
N LEU A 52 1.22 -4.85 3.19
CA LEU A 52 2.15 -5.29 4.22
C LEU A 52 1.38 -5.54 5.51
N ILE A 53 1.35 -6.81 5.93
CA ILE A 53 0.83 -7.19 7.25
C ILE A 53 1.87 -6.76 8.29
N VAL A 54 1.41 -6.01 9.28
CA VAL A 54 2.25 -5.44 10.32
C VAL A 54 1.62 -5.71 11.68
N THR A 55 2.46 -5.79 12.71
CA THR A 55 2.01 -6.03 14.08
C THR A 55 2.56 -4.94 14.99
N THR A 56 1.69 -4.33 15.79
CA THR A 56 2.05 -3.31 16.78
C THR A 56 2.76 -3.92 17.98
N ALA A 57 3.37 -3.08 18.82
CA ALA A 57 3.97 -3.52 20.08
C ALA A 57 2.94 -4.13 21.05
N ALA A 58 1.67 -3.69 20.97
CA ALA A 58 0.56 -4.25 21.72
C ALA A 58 0.04 -5.60 21.17
N GLY A 59 0.58 -6.08 20.05
CA GLY A 59 0.18 -7.35 19.43
C GLY A 59 -1.02 -7.25 18.50
N GLU A 60 -1.46 -6.05 18.14
CA GLU A 60 -2.50 -5.85 17.14
C GLU A 60 -1.92 -6.02 15.73
N THR A 61 -2.54 -6.88 14.93
CA THR A 61 -2.15 -7.11 13.53
C THR A 61 -3.13 -6.43 12.59
N PHE A 62 -2.60 -5.65 11.64
CA PHE A 62 -3.38 -5.02 10.58
C PHE A 62 -2.58 -4.97 9.28
N THR A 63 -3.25 -4.65 8.18
CA THR A 63 -2.65 -4.64 6.84
C THR A 63 -2.55 -3.21 6.33
N LEU A 64 -1.35 -2.77 5.99
CA LEU A 64 -1.11 -1.55 5.22
C LEU A 64 -1.29 -1.85 3.74
N ASN A 65 -2.06 -1.04 3.04
CA ASN A 65 -2.28 -1.18 1.60
C ASN A 65 -1.21 -0.42 0.78
N LYS A 66 -1.18 -0.67 -0.53
CA LYS A 66 -0.21 -0.06 -1.47
C LYS A 66 -0.17 1.45 -1.39
N ARG A 67 -1.32 2.11 -1.20
CA ARG A 67 -1.42 3.57 -1.12
C ARG A 67 -0.74 4.09 0.15
N GLN A 68 -0.99 3.46 1.30
CA GLN A 68 -0.27 3.74 2.55
C GLN A 68 1.24 3.49 2.43
N LEU A 69 1.62 2.42 1.72
CA LEU A 69 3.03 2.10 1.47
C LEU A 69 3.68 3.06 0.46
N THR A 70 2.94 3.59 -0.51
CA THR A 70 3.41 4.67 -1.40
C THR A 70 3.71 5.93 -0.60
N HIS A 71 2.87 6.27 0.37
CA HIS A 71 3.15 7.39 1.29
C HIS A 71 4.40 7.11 2.13
N ALA A 72 4.57 5.89 2.63
CA ALA A 72 5.81 5.48 3.30
C ALA A 72 7.04 5.59 2.39
N VAL A 73 6.92 5.22 1.11
CA VAL A 73 7.97 5.43 0.09
C VAL A 73 8.27 6.91 -0.08
N THR A 74 7.26 7.79 -0.14
CA THR A 74 7.47 9.24 -0.20
C THR A 74 8.21 9.74 1.04
N ILE A 75 7.83 9.31 2.25
CA ILE A 75 8.50 9.67 3.50
C ILE A 75 9.97 9.25 3.48
N ILE A 76 10.27 8.01 3.08
CA ILE A 76 11.64 7.48 3.02
C ILE A 76 12.46 8.22 1.95
N THR A 77 11.89 8.39 0.76
CA THR A 77 12.58 8.95 -0.41
C THR A 77 12.87 10.44 -0.20
N GLU A 78 11.86 11.23 0.19
CA GLU A 78 12.05 12.67 0.41
C GLU A 78 12.85 12.94 1.68
N GLY A 79 12.59 12.21 2.77
CA GLY A 79 13.36 12.33 4.01
C GLY A 79 14.84 12.02 3.82
N SER A 80 15.18 11.01 3.01
CA SER A 80 16.58 10.63 2.75
C SER A 80 17.40 11.70 2.00
N LYS A 81 16.73 12.70 1.40
CA LYS A 81 17.38 13.82 0.72
C LYS A 81 17.77 14.96 1.67
N ILE A 82 17.30 14.92 2.92
CA ILE A 82 17.48 16.01 3.89
C ILE A 82 18.73 15.73 4.74
N ASP A 83 19.64 16.71 4.78
CA ASP A 83 20.85 16.62 5.60
C ASP A 83 20.51 16.43 7.08
N GLY A 84 21.15 15.45 7.72
CA GLY A 84 20.92 15.10 9.13
C GLY A 84 19.78 14.11 9.36
N VAL A 85 19.00 13.74 8.34
CA VAL A 85 18.01 12.66 8.45
C VAL A 85 18.71 11.30 8.38
N THR A 86 18.56 10.51 9.44
CA THR A 86 19.11 9.15 9.57
C THR A 86 18.03 8.09 9.44
N ARG A 87 18.39 6.80 9.36
CA ARG A 87 17.40 5.70 9.42
C ARG A 87 16.50 5.79 10.67
N ASN A 88 17.06 6.20 11.81
CA ASN A 88 16.28 6.43 13.03
C ASN A 88 15.28 7.58 12.87
N ALA A 89 15.67 8.66 12.19
CA ALA A 89 14.76 9.77 11.88
C ALA A 89 13.61 9.33 10.96
N LEU A 90 13.91 8.52 9.93
CA LEU A 90 12.88 7.93 9.06
C LEU A 90 11.93 6.99 9.83
N GLN A 91 12.45 6.24 10.81
CA GLN A 91 11.61 5.40 11.66
C GLN A 91 10.68 6.26 12.52
N ILE A 92 11.19 7.36 13.09
CA ILE A 92 10.41 8.31 13.89
C ILE A 92 9.28 8.94 13.05
N SER A 93 9.55 9.36 11.81
CA SER A 93 8.51 9.93 10.94
C SER A 93 7.43 8.92 10.53
N LEU A 94 7.81 7.66 10.27
CA LEU A 94 6.86 6.58 10.02
C LEU A 94 6.02 6.27 11.26
N MET A 95 6.61 6.28 12.46
CA MET A 95 5.85 6.12 13.71
C MET A 95 4.83 7.26 13.90
N ALA A 96 5.20 8.51 13.60
CA ALA A 96 4.30 9.65 13.67
C ALA A 96 3.11 9.48 12.70
N THR A 97 3.38 9.30 11.41
CA THR A 97 2.32 9.14 10.39
C THR A 97 1.41 7.92 10.60
N LEU A 98 1.93 6.82 11.14
CA LEU A 98 1.12 5.66 11.54
C LEU A 98 0.18 6.00 12.69
N THR A 99 0.65 6.79 13.66
CA THR A 99 -0.13 7.21 14.82
C THR A 99 -1.21 8.21 14.43
N GLU A 100 -0.86 9.19 13.60
CA GLU A 100 -1.72 10.32 13.28
C GLU A 100 -2.79 9.99 12.23
N SER A 101 -2.41 9.28 11.16
CA SER A 101 -3.31 9.03 10.02
C SER A 101 -3.38 7.56 9.60
N THR A 102 -2.62 6.68 10.26
CA THR A 102 -2.37 5.32 9.76
C THR A 102 -1.78 5.37 8.35
N LEU A 103 -0.82 6.27 8.08
CA LEU A 103 -0.22 6.49 6.75
C LEU A 103 -1.23 6.88 5.66
N ARG A 104 -2.27 7.65 5.99
CA ARG A 104 -3.27 8.11 5.02
C ARG A 104 -3.15 9.61 4.79
N GLN A 105 -3.22 10.03 3.53
CA GLN A 105 -3.28 11.45 3.20
C GLN A 105 -4.71 11.95 3.39
N LEU A 106 -5.04 12.48 4.56
CA LEU A 106 -6.42 12.85 4.91
C LEU A 106 -6.73 14.31 4.58
N ALA A 107 -7.86 14.53 3.89
CA ALA A 107 -8.49 15.84 3.76
C ALA A 107 -9.30 16.16 5.02
N ASN A 108 -9.68 17.43 5.19
CA ASN A 108 -10.57 17.89 6.26
C ASN A 108 -11.61 18.83 5.67
N THR A 109 -12.62 18.26 5.02
CA THR A 109 -13.67 19.00 4.30
C THR A 109 -14.63 19.74 5.22
N GLY A 110 -14.64 19.40 6.51
CA GLY A 110 -15.44 20.10 7.52
C GLY A 110 -14.88 21.50 7.83
N THR A 111 -13.55 21.63 7.89
CA THR A 111 -12.88 22.91 8.14
C THR A 111 -12.39 23.58 6.85
N TYR A 112 -11.87 22.79 5.91
CA TYR A 112 -11.31 23.22 4.63
C TYR A 112 -11.95 22.44 3.48
N PRO A 113 -13.14 22.81 3.00
CA PRO A 113 -13.81 22.13 1.89
C PRO A 113 -12.92 21.97 0.64
N GLU A 114 -12.04 22.95 0.38
CA GLU A 114 -11.10 22.93 -0.73
C GLU A 114 -10.06 21.82 -0.64
N SER A 115 -9.82 21.23 0.54
CA SER A 115 -8.90 20.11 0.73
C SER A 115 -9.32 18.86 -0.08
N ALA A 116 -10.62 18.71 -0.38
CA ALA A 116 -11.13 17.63 -1.23
C ALA A 116 -10.62 17.69 -2.68
N ASN A 117 -10.17 18.86 -3.14
CA ASN A 117 -9.71 19.06 -4.51
C ASN A 117 -8.26 18.57 -4.72
N PHE A 118 -7.57 18.17 -3.65
CA PHE A 118 -6.22 17.62 -3.71
C PHE A 118 -6.26 16.09 -3.58
N PRO A 119 -5.25 15.38 -4.11
CA PRO A 119 -5.13 13.93 -3.92
C PRO A 119 -5.17 13.56 -2.44
N ASN A 120 -6.11 12.69 -2.07
CA ASN A 120 -6.34 12.27 -0.70
C ASN A 120 -6.84 10.82 -0.63
N ASP A 121 -6.83 10.28 0.59
CA ASP A 121 -7.22 8.92 0.94
C ASP A 121 -8.51 8.90 1.76
N GLY A 122 -9.26 10.00 1.71
CA GLY A 122 -10.48 10.21 2.46
C GLY A 122 -10.43 11.46 3.33
N ASN A 123 -11.50 11.63 4.09
CA ASN A 123 -11.72 12.77 4.97
C ASN A 123 -11.55 12.33 6.42
N GLY A 124 -10.79 13.08 7.20
CA GLY A 124 -10.56 12.80 8.61
C GLY A 124 -9.53 13.72 9.21
N GLY A 125 -9.75 14.07 10.47
CA GLY A 125 -8.79 14.79 11.28
C GLY A 125 -9.41 15.33 12.55
N ASP A 126 -8.55 15.70 13.48
CA ASP A 126 -8.92 16.39 14.69
C ASP A 126 -8.77 17.92 14.48
N HIS A 127 -9.77 18.70 14.89
CA HIS A 127 -9.75 20.15 14.66
C HIS A 127 -9.59 20.50 13.16
N ASP A 128 -8.52 21.23 12.80
CA ASP A 128 -8.18 21.69 11.46
C ASP A 128 -6.97 20.93 10.86
N SER A 129 -6.66 19.73 11.35
CA SER A 129 -5.53 18.96 10.83
C SER A 129 -5.76 18.40 9.42
N LEU A 130 -4.65 18.24 8.69
CA LEU A 130 -4.59 17.75 7.30
C LEU A 130 -3.38 16.82 7.10
N GLY A 131 -3.51 15.92 6.13
CA GLY A 131 -2.41 15.14 5.58
C GLY A 131 -1.91 13.96 6.42
N LEU A 132 -0.77 13.40 6.05
CA LEU A 132 -0.13 12.23 6.66
C LEU A 132 0.20 12.43 8.14
N PHE A 133 0.67 13.62 8.50
CA PHE A 133 1.11 13.96 9.85
C PHE A 133 0.02 14.70 10.65
N GLN A 134 -1.18 14.87 10.09
CA GLN A 134 -2.26 15.63 10.75
C GLN A 134 -1.80 17.03 11.21
N MET A 135 -1.07 17.71 10.33
CA MET A 135 -0.55 19.06 10.58
C MET A 135 -1.64 20.11 10.44
N ARG A 136 -1.56 21.19 11.23
CA ARG A 136 -2.60 22.20 11.33
C ARG A 136 -2.17 23.54 10.71
N PRO A 137 -2.89 24.09 9.71
CA PRO A 137 -2.60 25.41 9.19
C PRO A 137 -2.62 26.50 10.27
N GLN A 138 -3.57 26.44 11.21
CA GLN A 138 -3.65 27.43 12.29
C GLN A 138 -2.47 27.38 13.27
N ALA A 139 -1.76 26.25 13.35
CA ALA A 139 -0.55 26.12 14.17
C ALA A 139 0.72 26.56 13.41
N GLY A 140 0.59 27.02 12.16
CA GLY A 140 1.69 27.54 11.35
C GLY A 140 2.45 26.49 10.55
N TRP A 141 1.95 25.25 10.44
CA TRP A 141 2.64 24.18 9.71
C TRP A 141 2.67 24.37 8.19
N GLY A 142 1.78 25.19 7.63
CA GLY A 142 1.68 25.44 6.19
C GLY A 142 0.25 25.81 5.77
N THR A 143 0.06 26.15 4.50
CA THR A 143 -1.26 26.35 3.89
C THR A 143 -1.96 25.01 3.62
N VAL A 144 -3.28 25.03 3.36
CA VAL A 144 -4.04 23.81 2.99
C VAL A 144 -3.40 23.09 1.79
N ALA A 145 -3.01 23.83 0.74
CA ALA A 145 -2.40 23.26 -0.45
C ALA A 145 -1.06 22.57 -0.14
N GLU A 146 -0.25 23.19 0.72
CA GLU A 146 1.03 22.63 1.16
C GLU A 146 0.84 21.39 2.04
N LEU A 147 -0.11 21.42 2.98
CA LEU A 147 -0.39 20.27 3.84
C LEU A 147 -1.12 19.14 3.10
N MET A 148 -1.73 19.43 1.94
CA MET A 148 -2.24 18.41 1.03
C MET A 148 -1.17 17.82 0.08
N ASP A 149 0.08 18.28 0.14
CA ASP A 149 1.24 17.70 -0.54
C ASP A 149 2.07 16.83 0.44
N PRO A 150 2.11 15.49 0.27
CA PRO A 150 2.94 14.62 1.08
C PRO A 150 4.43 15.02 1.14
N LYS A 151 4.99 15.58 0.05
CA LYS A 151 6.42 15.95 0.00
C LYS A 151 6.70 17.14 0.91
N TYR A 152 5.85 18.17 0.85
CA TYR A 152 5.96 19.33 1.73
C TYR A 152 5.91 18.89 3.20
N GLN A 153 4.93 18.06 3.57
CA GLN A 153 4.76 17.59 4.94
C GLN A 153 5.99 16.84 5.46
N VAL A 154 6.63 16.01 4.63
CA VAL A 154 7.87 15.30 5.02
C VAL A 154 8.99 16.29 5.33
N VAL A 155 9.18 17.31 4.49
CA VAL A 155 10.20 18.34 4.72
C VAL A 155 9.87 19.16 5.96
N ALA A 156 8.59 19.52 6.17
CA ALA A 156 8.14 20.25 7.35
C ALA A 156 8.34 19.45 8.64
N PHE A 157 8.01 18.15 8.64
CA PHE A 157 8.18 17.26 9.79
C PHE A 157 9.64 17.19 10.24
N PHE A 158 10.58 17.05 9.30
CA PHE A 158 11.99 17.05 9.65
C PHE A 158 12.49 18.44 10.03
N GLY A 159 11.97 19.51 9.40
CA GLY A 159 12.27 20.89 9.74
C GLY A 159 13.74 21.24 9.59
N GLY A 160 14.31 21.95 10.57
CA GLY A 160 15.67 22.46 10.53
C GLY A 160 15.75 23.91 10.03
N PRO A 161 16.96 24.51 10.03
CA PRO A 161 17.16 25.92 9.64
C PRO A 161 16.73 26.28 8.21
N THR A 162 16.59 25.29 7.34
CA THR A 162 16.17 25.44 5.94
C THR A 162 14.78 24.85 5.68
N GLY A 163 14.10 24.36 6.73
CA GLY A 163 12.75 23.79 6.63
C GLY A 163 11.70 24.88 6.33
N PRO A 164 10.58 24.52 5.68
CA PRO A 164 9.54 25.48 5.29
C PRO A 164 8.80 26.09 6.48
N ASN A 165 8.84 25.42 7.64
CA ASN A 165 8.24 25.81 8.91
C ASN A 165 9.21 26.53 9.86
N TYR A 166 10.43 26.86 9.42
CA TYR A 166 11.38 27.58 10.27
C TYR A 166 10.89 29.01 10.61
N PRO A 167 11.05 29.49 11.86
CA PRO A 167 11.61 28.80 13.03
C PRO A 167 10.57 28.05 13.87
N SER A 168 9.29 28.14 13.53
CA SER A 168 8.18 27.55 14.27
C SER A 168 6.99 27.31 13.33
N PRO A 169 6.29 26.17 13.45
CA PRO A 169 6.51 25.07 14.39
C PRO A 169 7.82 24.30 14.11
N ARG A 170 8.42 23.73 15.16
CA ARG A 170 9.71 23.04 15.08
C ARG A 170 9.55 21.64 14.47
N GLY A 171 10.43 21.27 13.54
CA GLY A 171 10.54 19.88 13.08
C GLY A 171 11.50 19.06 13.93
N LEU A 172 11.66 17.78 13.59
CA LEU A 172 12.52 16.83 14.32
C LEU A 172 13.96 17.34 14.49
N LEU A 173 14.55 17.92 13.44
CA LEU A 173 15.93 18.40 13.44
C LEU A 173 16.13 19.66 14.30
N ASP A 174 15.06 20.37 14.65
CA ASP A 174 15.08 21.53 15.54
C ASP A 174 15.02 21.14 17.03
N ILE A 175 14.82 19.85 17.34
CA ILE A 175 14.69 19.34 18.71
C ILE A 175 16.07 18.97 19.27
N PRO A 176 16.57 19.67 20.31
CA PRO A 176 17.89 19.37 20.87
C PRO A 176 17.94 17.95 21.45
N GLY A 177 18.93 17.16 21.01
CA GLY A 177 19.16 15.82 21.55
C GLY A 177 18.22 14.72 21.04
N TRP A 178 17.41 15.01 19.99
CA TRP A 178 16.48 14.03 19.41
C TRP A 178 17.15 12.71 19.03
N GLN A 179 18.43 12.73 18.65
CA GLN A 179 19.20 11.54 18.27
C GLN A 179 19.37 10.54 19.43
N THR A 180 19.28 11.03 20.66
CA THR A 180 19.45 10.24 21.89
C THR A 180 18.14 10.02 22.65
N MET A 181 17.03 10.63 22.21
CA MET A 181 15.70 10.44 22.79
C MET A 181 15.14 9.06 22.45
N GLY A 182 14.14 8.62 23.23
CA GLY A 182 13.29 7.51 22.80
C GLY A 182 12.60 7.87 21.48
N LYS A 183 12.42 6.92 20.55
CA LYS A 183 11.82 7.24 19.23
C LYS A 183 10.39 7.78 19.35
N GLY A 184 9.58 7.22 20.25
CA GLY A 184 8.25 7.76 20.52
C GLY A 184 8.28 9.12 21.19
N GLU A 185 9.26 9.38 22.07
CA GLU A 185 9.49 10.69 22.69
C GLU A 185 9.86 11.74 21.65
N ALA A 186 10.73 11.39 20.70
CA ALA A 186 11.10 12.27 19.59
C ALA A 186 9.93 12.56 18.66
N ALA A 187 9.11 11.56 18.30
CA ALA A 187 7.90 11.75 17.49
C ALA A 187 6.90 12.69 18.21
N GLN A 188 6.64 12.39 19.48
CA GLN A 188 5.81 13.20 20.37
C GLN A 188 6.32 14.65 20.50
N ALA A 189 7.63 14.87 20.53
CA ALA A 189 8.20 16.20 20.66
C ALA A 189 7.99 17.07 19.40
N VAL A 190 7.81 16.45 18.22
CA VAL A 190 7.41 17.13 16.98
C VAL A 190 5.91 17.40 16.97
N GLU A 191 5.09 16.37 17.22
CA GLU A 191 3.63 16.45 17.08
C GLU A 191 2.94 17.17 18.25
N VAL A 192 3.60 17.30 19.40
CA VAL A 192 3.07 17.97 20.61
C VAL A 192 1.70 17.38 21.04
N SER A 193 1.56 16.06 20.98
CA SER A 193 0.38 15.32 21.43
C SER A 193 0.26 15.22 22.96
N GLY A 194 -0.94 14.91 23.47
CA GLY A 194 -1.18 14.70 24.91
C GLY A 194 -0.78 13.31 25.43
N PHE A 195 -0.33 12.40 24.57
CA PHE A 195 -0.17 10.98 24.87
C PHE A 195 1.19 10.42 24.38
N PRO A 196 2.29 10.67 25.11
CA PRO A 196 3.67 10.38 24.66
C PRO A 196 3.93 8.91 24.29
N ASP A 197 3.25 7.96 24.95
CA ASP A 197 3.51 6.54 24.75
C ASP A 197 2.84 5.94 23.50
N ARG A 198 1.92 6.66 22.84
CA ARG A 198 1.16 6.11 21.69
C ARG A 198 2.04 5.77 20.50
N TYR A 199 3.06 6.59 20.24
CA TYR A 199 3.97 6.38 19.11
C TYR A 199 4.78 5.09 19.24
N ASN A 200 5.14 4.69 20.47
CA ASN A 200 5.94 3.48 20.71
C ASN A 200 5.21 2.22 20.24
N ASN A 201 3.87 2.22 20.21
CA ASN A 201 3.07 1.10 19.72
C ASN A 201 3.37 0.75 18.25
N TYR A 202 3.72 1.75 17.44
CA TYR A 202 4.00 1.60 16.01
C TYR A 202 5.48 1.42 15.67
N ALA A 203 6.38 1.38 16.67
CA ALA A 203 7.81 1.18 16.42
C ALA A 203 8.14 -0.11 15.64
N PRO A 204 7.52 -1.29 15.93
CA PRO A 204 7.75 -2.51 15.15
C PRO A 204 7.18 -2.42 13.72
N VAL A 205 6.06 -1.72 13.56
CA VAL A 205 5.44 -1.48 12.25
C VAL A 205 6.35 -0.63 11.36
N ALA A 206 6.86 0.48 11.89
CA ALA A 206 7.78 1.37 11.19
C ALA A 206 9.09 0.66 10.79
N GLU A 207 9.64 -0.20 11.65
CA GLU A 207 10.82 -1.02 11.29
C GLU A 207 10.51 -1.99 10.15
N THR A 208 9.35 -2.65 10.20
CA THR A 208 8.93 -3.61 9.16
C THR A 208 8.79 -2.91 7.81
N ILE A 209 8.20 -1.71 7.78
CA ILE A 209 8.11 -0.87 6.57
C ILE A 209 9.50 -0.52 6.04
N LEU A 210 10.40 -0.02 6.90
CA LEU A 210 11.76 0.34 6.49
C LEU A 210 12.53 -0.86 5.96
N ALA A 211 12.51 -1.99 6.66
CA ALA A 211 13.19 -3.22 6.24
C ALA A 211 12.66 -3.70 4.88
N THR A 212 11.34 -3.70 4.71
CA THR A 212 10.67 -4.14 3.47
C THR A 212 11.02 -3.23 2.29
N LEU A 213 10.88 -1.92 2.45
CA LEU A 213 11.02 -0.97 1.34
C LEU A 213 12.47 -0.63 0.99
N THR A 214 13.41 -0.77 1.93
CA THR A 214 14.84 -0.49 1.69
C THR A 214 15.66 -1.72 1.35
N GLY A 215 15.04 -2.90 1.25
CA GLY A 215 15.73 -4.17 0.97
C GLY A 215 16.79 -4.55 2.01
N ALA A 216 16.80 -3.87 3.16
CA ALA A 216 17.81 -4.05 4.18
C ALA A 216 17.50 -5.31 4.98
N THR A 217 18.03 -6.45 4.53
CA THR A 217 18.33 -7.58 5.42
C THR A 217 19.38 -7.13 6.42
N GLY A 218 18.93 -6.44 7.48
CA GLY A 218 19.75 -6.11 8.64
C GLY A 218 20.00 -7.37 9.44
N SER A 219 21.10 -8.05 9.15
CA SER A 219 21.74 -8.96 10.09
C SER A 219 22.08 -8.18 11.37
N GLY A 220 21.31 -8.44 12.43
CA GLY A 220 21.64 -8.09 13.80
C GLY A 220 21.56 -9.36 14.63
N SER A 221 22.70 -10.03 14.82
CA SER A 221 22.84 -11.18 15.71
C SER A 221 22.33 -10.88 17.12
N GLY A 222 21.37 -11.68 17.58
CA GLY A 222 20.91 -11.75 18.97
C GLY A 222 20.14 -13.05 19.17
N SER A 223 20.85 -14.07 19.64
CA SER A 223 20.39 -15.45 19.90
C SER A 223 19.15 -15.53 20.82
N GLY A 224 18.19 -16.39 20.46
CA GLY A 224 17.11 -16.82 21.35
C GLY A 224 15.93 -17.37 20.57
N GLY A 225 15.79 -18.70 20.53
CA GLY A 225 14.98 -19.42 19.54
C GLY A 225 13.48 -19.15 19.57
N ALA A 226 12.86 -19.31 18.40
CA ALA A 226 11.45 -19.64 18.23
C ALA A 226 11.26 -20.29 16.86
N GLN A 227 10.42 -21.32 16.84
CA GLN A 227 10.01 -22.10 15.67
C GLN A 227 9.53 -21.24 14.49
N PRO A 228 9.66 -21.71 13.23
CA PRO A 228 9.17 -20.96 12.09
C PRO A 228 7.64 -20.93 12.09
N VAL A 229 7.06 -19.75 12.34
CA VAL A 229 5.66 -19.47 12.04
C VAL A 229 5.58 -19.13 10.56
N THR A 230 4.99 -20.03 9.79
CA THR A 230 4.70 -19.81 8.37
C THR A 230 3.46 -18.93 8.27
N VAL A 231 3.61 -17.71 7.76
CA VAL A 231 2.46 -16.81 7.52
C VAL A 231 1.97 -17.03 6.09
N THR A 232 0.75 -17.55 5.96
CA THR A 232 0.04 -17.71 4.69
C THR A 232 -0.58 -16.36 4.31
N VAL A 233 -0.01 -15.69 3.31
CA VAL A 233 -0.51 -14.43 2.75
C VAL A 233 -1.73 -14.71 1.88
N THR A 234 -2.77 -13.90 2.03
CA THR A 234 -3.85 -13.79 1.03
C THR A 234 -3.51 -12.63 0.16
N ALA A 235 -3.22 -12.92 -1.10
CA ALA A 235 -2.75 -11.95 -2.06
C ALA A 235 -3.91 -11.06 -2.54
N GLU A 236 -3.66 -9.75 -2.58
CA GLU A 236 -4.42 -8.80 -3.37
C GLU A 236 -3.72 -8.77 -4.73
N THR A 237 -4.43 -9.12 -5.80
CA THR A 237 -3.85 -9.28 -7.14
C THR A 237 -4.06 -8.04 -8.01
N SER A 238 -3.06 -7.71 -8.83
CA SER A 238 -3.21 -6.84 -10.00
C SER A 238 -3.40 -7.65 -11.30
N ARG A 239 -3.53 -8.97 -11.18
CA ARG A 239 -3.60 -9.92 -12.30
C ARG A 239 -5.02 -10.46 -12.39
N VAL A 240 -5.73 -9.97 -13.39
CA VAL A 240 -6.95 -10.60 -13.91
C VAL A 240 -6.53 -11.61 -14.97
N VAL A 241 -7.17 -12.78 -14.98
CA VAL A 241 -6.98 -13.82 -15.98
C VAL A 241 -8.31 -14.26 -16.56
N PHE A 242 -8.26 -14.82 -17.76
CA PHE A 242 -9.42 -15.46 -18.35
C PHE A 242 -9.87 -16.67 -17.50
N PRO A 243 -11.18 -16.87 -17.26
CA PRO A 243 -11.68 -17.89 -16.33
C PRO A 243 -11.71 -19.32 -16.90
N LEU A 244 -11.20 -19.53 -18.11
CA LEU A 244 -11.06 -20.84 -18.77
C LEU A 244 -9.67 -20.98 -19.41
N PRO A 245 -9.13 -22.20 -19.54
CA PRO A 245 -7.88 -22.44 -20.25
C PRO A 245 -7.93 -21.95 -21.70
N GLU A 246 -6.80 -21.56 -22.27
CA GLU A 246 -6.73 -21.13 -23.67
C GLU A 246 -7.07 -22.27 -24.65
N GLY A 247 -7.77 -21.94 -25.74
CA GLY A 247 -8.01 -22.86 -26.85
C GLY A 247 -9.09 -23.93 -26.64
N VAL A 248 -9.81 -23.91 -25.50
CA VAL A 248 -10.85 -24.92 -25.18
C VAL A 248 -12.27 -24.35 -25.10
N TRP A 249 -12.47 -23.08 -25.44
CA TRP A 249 -13.76 -22.40 -25.31
C TRP A 249 -14.11 -21.57 -26.54
N VAL A 250 -15.41 -21.27 -26.69
CA VAL A 250 -15.97 -20.31 -27.64
C VAL A 250 -17.04 -19.49 -26.92
N GLN A 251 -17.05 -18.17 -27.08
CA GLN A 251 -18.14 -17.34 -26.56
C GLN A 251 -19.42 -17.64 -27.35
N SER A 252 -20.42 -18.21 -26.67
CA SER A 252 -21.68 -18.65 -27.27
C SER A 252 -22.81 -17.65 -27.08
N ASP A 253 -22.75 -16.80 -26.05
CA ASP A 253 -23.72 -15.73 -25.84
C ASP A 253 -23.10 -14.50 -25.16
N HIS A 254 -23.71 -13.33 -25.37
CA HIS A 254 -23.21 -12.02 -24.93
C HIS A 254 -24.04 -11.45 -23.77
N PHE A 255 -23.47 -10.49 -23.04
CA PHE A 255 -24.18 -9.72 -22.02
C PHE A 255 -25.27 -8.84 -22.63
N GLY A 256 -26.38 -8.64 -21.90
CA GLY A 256 -27.41 -7.68 -22.25
C GLY A 256 -28.77 -8.28 -22.64
N PRO A 257 -29.65 -7.49 -23.30
CA PRO A 257 -31.00 -7.92 -23.63
C PRO A 257 -31.01 -9.04 -24.67
N ARG A 258 -31.64 -10.18 -24.34
CA ARG A 258 -31.85 -11.31 -25.27
C ARG A 258 -33.28 -11.81 -25.26
N ILE A 259 -33.59 -12.66 -26.23
CA ILE A 259 -34.76 -13.54 -26.19
C ILE A 259 -34.28 -14.86 -25.58
N ASP A 260 -34.89 -15.28 -24.48
CA ASP A 260 -34.55 -16.49 -23.75
C ASP A 260 -34.68 -17.71 -24.68
N PRO A 261 -33.62 -18.50 -24.86
CA PRO A 261 -33.60 -19.60 -25.82
C PRO A 261 -34.44 -20.81 -25.39
N ILE A 262 -34.89 -20.86 -24.13
CA ILE A 262 -35.67 -21.96 -23.55
C ILE A 262 -37.17 -21.67 -23.67
N ASN A 263 -37.62 -20.44 -23.38
CA ASN A 263 -39.06 -20.10 -23.36
C ASN A 263 -39.49 -18.99 -24.35
N GLY A 264 -38.55 -18.32 -25.03
CA GLY A 264 -38.84 -17.29 -26.04
C GLY A 264 -39.19 -15.91 -25.49
N GLU A 265 -39.03 -15.67 -24.19
CA GLU A 265 -39.35 -14.38 -23.55
C GLU A 265 -38.18 -13.40 -23.58
N ARG A 266 -38.43 -12.09 -23.54
CA ARG A 266 -37.36 -11.10 -23.36
C ARG A 266 -36.75 -11.24 -21.96
N ARG A 267 -35.45 -11.51 -21.90
CA ARG A 267 -34.68 -11.65 -20.66
C ARG A 267 -33.40 -10.84 -20.75
N PHE A 268 -32.96 -10.30 -19.62
CA PHE A 268 -31.63 -9.71 -19.52
C PHE A 268 -30.61 -10.79 -19.16
N HIS A 269 -29.53 -10.89 -19.93
CA HIS A 269 -28.42 -11.78 -19.66
C HIS A 269 -27.35 -11.03 -18.84
N SER A 270 -27.17 -11.42 -17.57
CA SER A 270 -26.30 -10.74 -16.61
C SER A 270 -24.82 -11.12 -16.72
N GLY A 271 -24.42 -11.83 -17.78
CA GLY A 271 -23.05 -12.31 -17.96
C GLY A 271 -22.77 -12.66 -19.42
N ILE A 272 -21.65 -13.33 -19.65
CA ILE A 272 -21.33 -13.98 -20.93
C ILE A 272 -21.37 -15.50 -20.76
N ASP A 273 -21.74 -16.21 -21.84
CA ASP A 273 -21.70 -17.66 -21.86
C ASP A 273 -20.51 -18.13 -22.70
N LEU A 274 -19.64 -18.94 -22.08
CA LEU A 274 -18.43 -19.50 -22.68
C LEU A 274 -18.60 -21.02 -22.81
N ALA A 275 -18.95 -21.49 -24.01
CA ALA A 275 -19.12 -22.91 -24.31
C ALA A 275 -17.77 -23.63 -24.25
N ALA A 276 -17.70 -24.71 -23.48
CA ALA A 276 -16.50 -25.53 -23.29
C ALA A 276 -16.91 -26.98 -22.95
N PRO A 277 -16.07 -28.00 -23.20
CA PRO A 277 -16.38 -29.38 -22.84
C PRO A 277 -16.73 -29.54 -21.35
N ASP A 278 -17.68 -30.43 -21.05
CA ASP A 278 -17.98 -30.84 -19.67
C ASP A 278 -16.71 -31.33 -18.94
N GLY A 279 -16.52 -30.90 -17.69
CA GLY A 279 -15.33 -31.20 -16.90
C GLY A 279 -14.13 -30.26 -17.17
N THR A 280 -14.26 -29.27 -18.07
CA THR A 280 -13.19 -28.28 -18.29
C THR A 280 -12.95 -27.46 -17.02
N PRO A 281 -11.69 -27.24 -16.60
CA PRO A 281 -11.39 -26.44 -15.41
C PRO A 281 -11.90 -25.00 -15.52
N ILE A 282 -12.63 -24.54 -14.50
CA ILE A 282 -12.98 -23.13 -14.28
C ILE A 282 -11.93 -22.54 -13.35
N LEU A 283 -11.37 -21.41 -13.75
CA LEU A 283 -10.30 -20.72 -13.05
C LEU A 283 -10.82 -19.45 -12.38
N ALA A 284 -10.33 -19.15 -11.18
CA ALA A 284 -10.59 -17.85 -10.54
C ALA A 284 -10.00 -16.73 -11.41
N ALA A 285 -10.83 -15.78 -11.83
CA ALA A 285 -10.42 -14.65 -12.66
C ALA A 285 -9.41 -13.73 -11.96
N ALA A 286 -9.44 -13.67 -10.64
CA ALA A 286 -8.51 -12.90 -9.82
C ALA A 286 -8.39 -13.54 -8.43
N ASP A 287 -7.35 -13.17 -7.67
CA ASP A 287 -7.26 -13.48 -6.25
C ASP A 287 -8.48 -12.92 -5.53
N GLY A 288 -8.95 -13.64 -4.53
CA GLY A 288 -10.12 -13.22 -3.79
C GLY A 288 -10.54 -14.20 -2.72
N THR A 289 -11.68 -13.90 -2.11
CA THR A 289 -12.32 -14.76 -1.12
C THR A 289 -13.65 -15.24 -1.67
N VAL A 290 -13.87 -16.55 -1.61
CA VAL A 290 -15.12 -17.18 -2.00
C VAL A 290 -16.21 -16.72 -1.02
N THR A 291 -17.22 -16.01 -1.52
CA THR A 291 -18.37 -15.54 -0.74
C THR A 291 -19.59 -16.42 -0.92
N VAL A 292 -19.68 -17.12 -2.04
CA VAL A 292 -20.72 -18.10 -2.34
C VAL A 292 -20.08 -19.35 -2.93
N ALA A 293 -20.48 -20.52 -2.44
CA ALA A 293 -20.17 -21.83 -3.00
C ALA A 293 -21.31 -22.78 -2.66
N GLU A 294 -22.30 -22.88 -3.55
CA GLU A 294 -23.53 -23.62 -3.28
C GLU A 294 -24.12 -24.22 -4.57
N TYR A 295 -25.12 -25.11 -4.40
CA TYR A 295 -25.89 -25.65 -5.51
C TYR A 295 -27.34 -25.21 -5.40
N THR A 296 -27.90 -24.72 -6.51
CA THR A 296 -29.27 -24.24 -6.61
C THR A 296 -29.98 -24.86 -7.81
N ASP A 297 -31.31 -25.00 -7.73
CA ASP A 297 -32.09 -25.63 -8.80
C ASP A 297 -32.05 -24.84 -10.12
N SER A 298 -31.94 -23.51 -10.07
CA SER A 298 -31.94 -22.65 -11.25
C SER A 298 -30.53 -22.28 -11.73
N GLY A 299 -29.57 -22.07 -10.83
CA GLY A 299 -28.20 -21.68 -11.16
C GLY A 299 -27.23 -22.86 -11.33
N GLY A 300 -27.65 -24.08 -10.98
CA GLY A 300 -26.73 -25.20 -10.81
C GLY A 300 -25.75 -24.94 -9.67
N GLY A 301 -24.53 -25.47 -9.77
CA GLY A 301 -23.43 -25.08 -8.91
C GLY A 301 -23.00 -23.64 -9.20
N VAL A 302 -22.92 -22.82 -8.15
CA VAL A 302 -22.58 -21.40 -8.21
C VAL A 302 -21.41 -21.12 -7.28
N ILE A 303 -20.39 -20.45 -7.81
CA ILE A 303 -19.30 -19.85 -7.04
C ILE A 303 -19.36 -18.33 -7.25
N VAL A 304 -19.23 -17.55 -6.18
CA VAL A 304 -18.97 -16.11 -6.26
C VAL A 304 -17.71 -15.83 -5.46
N ILE A 305 -16.79 -15.07 -6.06
CA ILE A 305 -15.55 -14.66 -5.42
C ILE A 305 -15.57 -13.13 -5.36
N GLU A 306 -15.36 -12.59 -4.17
CA GLU A 306 -15.06 -11.16 -4.00
C GLU A 306 -13.57 -10.93 -4.14
N HIS A 307 -13.25 -9.97 -4.98
CA HIS A 307 -11.93 -9.51 -5.29
C HIS A 307 -11.77 -8.06 -4.85
N ARG A 308 -10.52 -7.68 -4.70
CA ARG A 308 -10.09 -6.29 -4.62
C ARG A 308 -9.20 -6.02 -5.81
N ILE A 309 -9.74 -5.34 -6.81
CA ILE A 309 -9.08 -5.05 -8.08
C ILE A 309 -9.10 -3.54 -8.24
N ASP A 310 -7.92 -2.94 -8.46
CA ASP A 310 -7.73 -1.48 -8.58
C ASP A 310 -8.35 -0.67 -7.43
N GLY A 311 -8.35 -1.23 -6.23
CA GLY A 311 -8.91 -0.58 -5.04
C GLY A 311 -10.44 -0.57 -4.99
N GLN A 312 -11.11 -1.24 -5.92
CA GLN A 312 -12.55 -1.45 -5.92
C GLN A 312 -12.87 -2.88 -5.51
N THR A 313 -14.01 -3.03 -4.83
CA THR A 313 -14.55 -4.36 -4.58
C THR A 313 -15.26 -4.78 -5.85
N VAL A 314 -14.87 -5.90 -6.42
CA VAL A 314 -15.49 -6.49 -7.61
C VAL A 314 -15.77 -7.93 -7.26
N ALA A 315 -16.96 -8.44 -7.55
CA ALA A 315 -17.21 -9.87 -7.48
C ALA A 315 -17.27 -10.48 -8.87
N THR A 316 -16.76 -11.70 -9.02
CA THR A 316 -17.00 -12.52 -10.20
C THR A 316 -17.85 -13.73 -9.84
N ALA A 317 -18.81 -14.07 -10.70
CA ALA A 317 -19.69 -15.22 -10.50
C ALA A 317 -19.51 -16.26 -11.61
N TYR A 318 -19.55 -17.54 -11.21
CA TYR A 318 -19.34 -18.71 -12.05
C TYR A 318 -20.51 -19.67 -11.82
N ARG A 319 -21.21 -20.08 -12.88
CA ARG A 319 -22.43 -20.90 -12.75
C ARG A 319 -22.43 -22.14 -13.65
N HIS A 320 -23.49 -22.94 -13.50
CA HIS A 320 -23.81 -24.17 -14.26
C HIS A 320 -22.91 -25.39 -13.97
N MET A 321 -22.04 -25.31 -12.97
CA MET A 321 -21.27 -26.46 -12.49
C MET A 321 -22.21 -27.58 -12.02
N TRP A 322 -21.79 -28.83 -12.19
CA TRP A 322 -22.40 -29.93 -11.43
C TRP A 322 -22.17 -29.72 -9.94
N GLN A 323 -23.02 -30.28 -9.08
CA GLN A 323 -22.80 -30.21 -7.63
C GLN A 323 -21.43 -30.76 -7.22
N THR A 324 -20.95 -31.80 -7.91
CA THR A 324 -19.63 -32.41 -7.69
C THR A 324 -18.47 -31.63 -8.32
N GLY A 325 -18.76 -30.62 -9.14
CA GLY A 325 -17.78 -29.77 -9.82
C GLY A 325 -17.45 -28.48 -9.05
N ILE A 326 -17.89 -28.33 -7.80
CA ILE A 326 -17.52 -27.19 -6.94
C ILE A 326 -16.32 -27.62 -6.08
N HIS A 327 -15.16 -27.00 -6.27
CA HIS A 327 -13.90 -27.38 -5.60
C HIS A 327 -13.47 -26.44 -4.48
N VAL A 328 -14.32 -25.49 -4.13
CA VAL A 328 -14.05 -24.49 -3.09
C VAL A 328 -15.21 -24.33 -2.11
N THR A 329 -14.92 -23.78 -0.94
CA THR A 329 -15.91 -23.50 0.10
C THR A 329 -15.95 -22.01 0.46
N VAL A 330 -17.09 -21.53 0.97
CA VAL A 330 -17.22 -20.14 1.45
C VAL A 330 -16.12 -19.81 2.49
N GLY A 331 -15.52 -18.62 2.36
CA GLY A 331 -14.39 -18.15 3.15
C GLY A 331 -13.03 -18.62 2.64
N GLN A 332 -12.99 -19.56 1.67
CA GLN A 332 -11.74 -19.99 1.06
C GLN A 332 -11.12 -18.87 0.24
N LYS A 333 -9.82 -18.72 0.39
CA LYS A 333 -9.01 -17.80 -0.37
C LYS A 333 -8.48 -18.49 -1.61
N VAL A 334 -8.58 -17.81 -2.74
CA VAL A 334 -8.19 -18.32 -4.05
C VAL A 334 -7.23 -17.35 -4.72
N THR A 335 -6.37 -17.86 -5.58
CA THR A 335 -5.45 -17.05 -6.41
C THR A 335 -5.89 -17.04 -7.88
N ALA A 336 -5.57 -16.01 -8.63
CA ALA A 336 -5.86 -15.85 -10.05
C ALA A 336 -5.30 -17.04 -10.85
N GLY A 337 -6.17 -17.70 -11.62
CA GLY A 337 -5.84 -18.92 -12.35
C GLY A 337 -5.94 -20.20 -11.53
N GLN A 338 -6.31 -20.13 -10.24
CA GLN A 338 -6.58 -21.32 -9.44
C GLN A 338 -7.83 -22.02 -9.96
N HIS A 339 -7.75 -23.34 -10.10
CA HIS A 339 -8.89 -24.20 -10.43
C HIS A 339 -9.88 -24.20 -9.25
N ILE A 340 -11.10 -23.71 -9.49
CA ILE A 340 -12.15 -23.54 -8.47
C ILE A 340 -13.39 -24.40 -8.70
N GLY A 341 -13.57 -24.90 -9.92
CA GLY A 341 -14.67 -25.78 -10.28
C GLY A 341 -14.54 -26.31 -11.70
N ASP A 342 -15.53 -27.07 -12.16
CA ASP A 342 -15.54 -27.68 -13.49
C ASP A 342 -16.80 -27.28 -14.28
N VAL A 343 -16.61 -26.98 -15.56
CA VAL A 343 -17.71 -26.73 -16.50
C VAL A 343 -18.71 -27.88 -16.45
N GLY A 344 -19.99 -27.54 -16.31
CA GLY A 344 -21.09 -28.49 -16.31
C GLY A 344 -22.28 -27.96 -17.10
N SER A 345 -23.44 -28.61 -16.93
CA SER A 345 -24.70 -28.21 -17.56
C SER A 345 -25.89 -28.33 -16.58
N SER A 346 -25.67 -27.94 -15.31
CA SER A 346 -26.71 -27.93 -14.28
C SER A 346 -27.55 -26.65 -14.28
N GLY A 347 -28.73 -26.73 -13.67
CA GLY A 347 -29.68 -25.61 -13.60
C GLY A 347 -30.30 -25.30 -14.95
N HIS A 348 -30.59 -24.03 -15.21
CA HIS A 348 -31.11 -23.58 -16.51
C HIS A 348 -29.99 -23.47 -17.53
N SER A 349 -29.62 -24.59 -18.14
CA SER A 349 -28.55 -24.71 -19.13
C SER A 349 -29.01 -25.57 -20.32
N THR A 350 -28.64 -25.18 -21.54
CA THR A 350 -28.96 -25.93 -22.78
C THR A 350 -27.82 -26.86 -23.22
N GLY A 351 -26.65 -26.75 -22.60
CA GLY A 351 -25.46 -27.57 -22.86
C GLY A 351 -24.25 -27.08 -22.04
N PRO A 352 -23.13 -27.82 -22.01
CA PRO A 352 -21.97 -27.45 -21.18
C PRO A 352 -21.38 -26.08 -21.51
N HIS A 353 -21.34 -25.18 -20.53
CA HIS A 353 -20.73 -23.85 -20.64
C HIS A 353 -20.45 -23.25 -19.25
N LEU A 354 -19.61 -22.22 -19.22
CA LEU A 354 -19.48 -21.30 -18.08
C LEU A 354 -20.32 -20.05 -18.34
N HIS A 355 -21.26 -19.75 -17.44
CA HIS A 355 -21.84 -18.41 -17.34
C HIS A 355 -21.00 -17.58 -16.37
N PHE A 356 -20.41 -16.49 -16.87
CA PHE A 356 -19.49 -15.63 -16.14
C PHE A 356 -20.06 -14.22 -15.99
N GLU A 357 -20.07 -13.70 -14.76
CA GLU A 357 -20.53 -12.33 -14.44
C GLU A 357 -19.42 -11.53 -13.75
N VAL A 358 -19.45 -10.20 -13.94
CA VAL A 358 -18.62 -9.23 -13.21
C VAL A 358 -19.54 -8.22 -12.53
N ARG A 359 -19.37 -8.02 -11.21
CA ARG A 359 -20.25 -7.21 -10.36
C ARG A 359 -19.45 -6.16 -9.59
N PRO A 360 -19.36 -4.91 -10.08
CA PRO A 360 -18.71 -3.82 -9.35
C PRO A 360 -19.47 -3.48 -8.06
N GLY A 361 -18.77 -3.42 -6.94
CA GLY A 361 -19.34 -3.20 -5.60
C GLY A 361 -19.56 -4.48 -4.79
N GLY A 362 -19.27 -5.65 -5.36
CA GLY A 362 -19.20 -6.93 -4.63
C GLY A 362 -20.34 -7.90 -4.94
N THR A 363 -20.47 -8.92 -4.09
CA THR A 363 -21.27 -10.14 -4.32
C THR A 363 -22.72 -9.83 -4.75
N ASN A 364 -23.30 -8.78 -4.17
CA ASN A 364 -24.72 -8.44 -4.31
C ASN A 364 -25.00 -7.27 -5.27
N SER A 365 -23.99 -6.80 -6.00
CA SER A 365 -24.15 -5.71 -6.96
C SER A 365 -24.69 -6.17 -8.31
N ASP A 366 -25.20 -5.21 -9.09
CA ASP A 366 -25.57 -5.43 -10.48
C ASP A 366 -24.35 -5.81 -11.33
N ALA A 367 -24.59 -6.66 -12.34
CA ALA A 367 -23.57 -7.08 -13.27
C ALA A 367 -23.34 -6.03 -14.37
N ILE A 368 -22.07 -5.87 -14.79
CA ILE A 368 -21.67 -5.15 -15.99
C ILE A 368 -21.28 -6.13 -17.09
N ASP A 369 -21.02 -5.64 -18.30
CA ASP A 369 -20.49 -6.46 -19.39
C ASP A 369 -19.11 -7.03 -19.03
N PRO A 370 -18.99 -8.36 -18.86
CA PRO A 370 -17.72 -9.00 -18.56
C PRO A 370 -16.69 -8.91 -19.70
N ALA A 371 -17.13 -8.79 -20.96
CA ALA A 371 -16.21 -8.75 -22.10
C ALA A 371 -15.35 -7.47 -22.07
N GLY A 372 -15.99 -6.31 -21.92
CA GLY A 372 -15.29 -5.03 -21.77
C GLY A 372 -14.40 -5.01 -20.53
N TRP A 373 -14.89 -5.52 -19.40
CA TRP A 373 -14.08 -5.58 -18.17
C TRP A 373 -12.84 -6.47 -18.33
N LEU A 374 -12.95 -7.64 -18.97
CA LEU A 374 -11.80 -8.51 -19.22
C LEU A 374 -10.79 -7.89 -20.20
N ASN A 375 -11.27 -7.16 -21.21
CA ASN A 375 -10.40 -6.43 -22.16
C ASN A 375 -9.64 -5.29 -21.47
N ASP A 376 -10.33 -4.49 -20.63
CA ASP A 376 -9.73 -3.38 -19.88
C ASP A 376 -8.61 -3.81 -18.91
N HIS A 377 -8.58 -5.10 -18.53
CA HIS A 377 -7.56 -5.69 -17.66
C HIS A 377 -6.58 -6.61 -18.41
N ASP A 378 -6.50 -6.51 -19.74
CA ASP A 378 -5.63 -7.31 -20.61
C ASP A 378 -5.79 -8.84 -20.44
N ALA A 379 -6.96 -9.29 -19.97
CA ALA A 379 -7.24 -10.70 -19.71
C ALA A 379 -7.89 -11.41 -20.91
N ALA A 380 -8.37 -10.65 -21.90
CA ALA A 380 -8.94 -11.17 -23.14
C ALA A 380 -8.84 -10.16 -24.30
N ASN A 381 -9.26 -10.61 -25.49
CA ASN A 381 -9.56 -9.74 -26.63
C ASN A 381 -10.92 -10.18 -27.21
N LEU A 382 -11.98 -9.97 -26.44
CA LEU A 382 -13.34 -10.37 -26.77
C LEU A 382 -14.05 -9.27 -27.57
N PRO A 383 -14.93 -9.63 -28.52
CA PRO A 383 -15.78 -8.66 -29.20
C PRO A 383 -16.75 -8.02 -28.20
N GLU A 384 -16.70 -6.71 -28.08
CA GLU A 384 -17.66 -5.93 -27.29
C GLU A 384 -18.93 -5.66 -28.10
N PRO A 385 -20.11 -5.62 -27.45
CA PRO A 385 -21.34 -5.26 -28.13
C PRO A 385 -21.21 -3.83 -28.67
N ALA A 386 -21.44 -3.67 -29.97
CA ALA A 386 -21.40 -2.37 -30.65
C ALA A 386 -22.50 -1.44 -30.10
N GLY A 387 -22.21 -0.71 -29.02
CA GLY A 387 -23.14 0.25 -28.42
C GLY A 387 -22.86 0.61 -26.97
N GLY A 388 -21.82 1.43 -26.73
CA GLY A 388 -21.52 2.02 -25.42
C GLY A 388 -20.61 3.24 -25.52
N ILE A 389 -21.20 4.42 -25.33
CA ILE A 389 -20.65 5.79 -25.30
C ILE A 389 -19.12 5.97 -25.13
N ALA A 390 -18.50 6.45 -26.22
CA ALA A 390 -17.13 6.97 -26.21
C ALA A 390 -16.97 8.15 -25.24
N SER A 391 -15.85 8.13 -24.51
CA SER A 391 -15.32 9.23 -23.71
C SER A 391 -15.35 10.56 -24.44
N GLY A 392 -15.63 11.61 -23.67
CA GLY A 392 -16.02 12.94 -24.14
C GLY A 392 -15.15 13.56 -25.23
N CYS A 393 -15.85 14.18 -26.19
CA CYS A 393 -15.33 15.10 -27.17
C CYS A 393 -14.43 16.18 -26.55
N ASN A 394 -13.23 16.35 -27.10
CA ASN A 394 -12.53 17.64 -27.08
C ASN A 394 -12.46 18.15 -28.54
N PRO A 395 -13.25 19.16 -28.93
CA PRO A 395 -13.12 19.79 -30.23
C PRO A 395 -12.07 20.90 -30.13
N SER A 396 -10.82 20.57 -30.37
CA SER A 396 -9.81 21.57 -30.74
C SER A 396 -8.63 20.86 -31.39
N ASN A 397 -8.70 20.76 -32.71
CA ASN A 397 -7.62 21.07 -33.65
C ASN A 397 -8.14 20.82 -35.07
N ASP A 398 -8.85 21.83 -35.59
CA ASP A 398 -8.88 22.06 -37.03
C ASP A 398 -7.43 22.36 -37.47
N GLU A 399 -6.78 21.38 -38.08
CA GLU A 399 -5.79 21.67 -39.12
C GLU A 399 -6.25 21.00 -40.42
N ALA A 400 -6.72 21.86 -41.31
CA ALA A 400 -7.05 21.56 -42.68
C ALA A 400 -5.83 20.99 -43.41
N MET A 401 -5.95 19.74 -43.86
CA MET A 401 -5.21 19.25 -45.03
C MET A 401 -6.23 18.76 -46.05
N THR A 402 -6.66 19.70 -46.89
CA THR A 402 -7.32 19.44 -48.17
C THR A 402 -6.40 18.63 -49.07
N GLY A 403 -6.87 17.47 -49.55
CA GLY A 403 -6.07 16.60 -50.40
C GLY A 403 -6.85 15.50 -51.13
N ALA A 404 -7.64 15.92 -52.13
CA ALA A 404 -7.86 15.28 -53.43
C ALA A 404 -8.60 13.93 -53.60
N ALA A 405 -9.54 14.01 -54.55
CA ALA A 405 -9.85 13.09 -55.66
C ALA A 405 -10.97 12.06 -55.48
N GLY A 406 -11.98 12.17 -56.36
CA GLY A 406 -13.00 11.17 -56.64
C GLY A 406 -14.33 11.80 -57.03
#